data_AF-A0A7V4P9K1-F1
#
_entry.id   AF-A0A7V4P9K1-F1
#
_cell.length_a   1.000
_cell.length_b   1.000
_cell.length_c   1.000
_cell.angle_alpha   90.00
_cell.angle_beta   90.00
_cell.angle_gamma   90.00
#
_symmetry.space_group_name_H-M   'P 1'
#
loop_
_entity.id
_entity.type
_entity.pdbx_description
1 polymer ?
#
loop_
_entity_poly.entity_id
_entity_poly.type
_entity_poly.pdbx_seq_one_letter_code
_entity_poly.pdbx_strand_id
1 'polypeptide(L)'
;MFACRPVDYSVSAAEKYLALMRGNAAGVIQLQLRYRDSRSMATVAAPLEASSPLPTPADRPGADVVIYDGHCRICRAQVRKLPWWDSQGKLAYLSLHDPEVARRWPDLSHERLIEEMVIVDRYGNRHWGPEAIRYLSRRLRRMWWAAPYLYFPGS
;
A
#
# COMPACT_ATOMS: atom_id res chain seq x y z
N MET A 1 0.25 -6.40 20.12
CA MET A 1 0.19 -7.26 18.91
C MET A 1 -1.03 -6.86 18.10
N PHE A 2 -0.84 -6.10 17.02
CA PHE A 2 -1.91 -5.74 16.08
C PHE A 2 -1.80 -6.66 14.87
N ALA A 3 -2.42 -7.84 14.94
CA ALA A 3 -2.52 -8.72 13.77
C ALA A 3 -3.52 -8.10 12.77
N CYS A 4 -3.12 -7.83 11.53
CA CYS A 4 -4.06 -7.54 10.44
C CYS A 4 -4.89 -8.83 10.25
N ARG A 5 -6.17 -8.82 10.65
CA ARG A 5 -7.07 -9.92 10.28
C ARG A 5 -7.16 -9.95 8.75
N PRO A 6 -7.04 -11.12 8.11
CA PRO A 6 -7.24 -11.22 6.66
C PRO A 6 -8.65 -10.71 6.35
N VAL A 7 -8.75 -9.77 5.41
CA VAL A 7 -10.03 -9.35 4.86
C VAL A 7 -10.31 -10.28 3.69
N ASP A 8 -11.23 -11.23 3.88
CA ASP A 8 -11.72 -12.11 2.82
C ASP A 8 -12.41 -11.28 1.72
N TYR A 9 -11.63 -10.82 0.74
CA TYR A 9 -12.11 -9.98 -0.37
C TYR A 9 -12.80 -10.79 -1.49
N SER A 10 -12.69 -12.12 -1.47
CA SER A 10 -13.16 -12.99 -2.55
C SER A 10 -14.69 -13.12 -2.61
N VAL A 11 -15.39 -12.99 -1.47
CA VAL A 11 -16.84 -13.25 -1.41
C VAL A 11 -17.67 -12.00 -1.74
N SER A 12 -17.24 -10.82 -1.27
CA SER A 12 -18.03 -9.58 -1.36
C SER A 12 -18.15 -9.02 -2.79
N ALA A 13 -17.11 -9.16 -3.61
CA ALA A 13 -17.17 -8.71 -5.01
C ALA A 13 -18.05 -9.65 -5.85
N ALA A 14 -17.86 -10.96 -5.71
CA ALA A 14 -18.60 -11.96 -6.48
C ALA A 14 -20.11 -11.94 -6.19
N GLU A 15 -20.54 -11.77 -4.93
CA GLU A 15 -21.96 -11.66 -4.58
C GLU A 15 -22.62 -10.39 -5.16
N LYS A 16 -21.89 -9.27 -5.20
CA LYS A 16 -22.37 -8.04 -5.86
C LYS A 16 -22.54 -8.22 -7.38
N TYR A 17 -21.61 -8.91 -8.03
CA TYR A 17 -21.70 -9.20 -9.47
C TYR A 17 -22.83 -10.19 -9.78
N LEU A 18 -23.02 -11.22 -8.95
CA LEU A 18 -24.10 -12.19 -9.13
C LEU A 18 -25.50 -11.56 -8.92
N ALA A 19 -25.62 -10.59 -8.01
CA ALA A 19 -26.84 -9.83 -7.80
C ALA A 19 -27.18 -8.92 -8.99
N LEU A 20 -26.18 -8.34 -9.67
CA LEU A 20 -26.39 -7.54 -10.89
C LEU A 20 -26.86 -8.40 -12.08
N MET A 21 -26.38 -9.64 -12.19
CA MET A 21 -26.68 -10.53 -13.33
C MET A 21 -28.04 -11.24 -13.21
N ARG A 22 -28.71 -11.16 -12.05
CA ARG A 22 -30.04 -11.76 -11.82
C ARG A 22 -31.22 -10.86 -12.19
N GLY A 23 -30.98 -9.63 -12.63
CA GLY A 23 -32.01 -8.67 -13.04
C GLY A 23 -32.21 -8.61 -14.56
N ASN A 24 -33.20 -9.36 -15.07
CA ASN A 24 -33.96 -9.15 -16.31
C ASN A 24 -33.19 -8.80 -17.62
N ALA A 25 -33.22 -9.71 -18.59
CA ALA A 25 -32.54 -9.65 -19.90
C ALA A 25 -32.79 -8.38 -20.74
N ALA A 26 -33.81 -7.58 -20.43
CA ALA A 26 -34.10 -6.32 -21.10
C ALA A 26 -33.10 -5.18 -20.78
N GLY A 27 -32.38 -5.23 -19.65
CA GLY A 27 -31.41 -4.20 -19.26
C GLY A 27 -30.05 -4.29 -19.96
N VAL A 28 -29.67 -5.49 -20.41
CA VAL A 28 -28.34 -5.77 -21.00
C VAL A 28 -28.21 -5.22 -22.42
N ILE A 29 -29.31 -5.19 -23.17
CA ILE A 29 -29.33 -4.78 -24.59
C ILE A 29 -29.22 -3.24 -24.74
N GLN A 30 -29.79 -2.47 -23.82
CA GLN A 30 -29.70 -0.99 -23.85
C GLN A 30 -28.31 -0.46 -23.48
N LEU A 31 -27.54 -1.17 -22.64
CA LEU A 31 -26.18 -0.75 -22.29
C LEU A 31 -25.19 -0.94 -23.45
N GLN A 32 -25.33 -2.02 -24.22
CA GLN A 32 -24.45 -2.28 -25.37
C GLN A 32 -24.65 -1.28 -26.53
N LEU A 33 -25.88 -0.77 -26.72
CA LEU A 33 -26.17 0.14 -27.83
C LEU A 33 -25.64 1.57 -27.59
N ARG A 34 -25.53 2.02 -26.34
CA ARG A 34 -24.85 3.30 -26.01
C ARG A 34 -23.32 3.19 -26.01
N TYR A 35 -22.77 1.99 -25.92
CA TYR A 35 -21.32 1.75 -25.87
C TYR A 35 -20.66 1.63 -27.26
N ARG A 36 -21.46 1.46 -28.33
CA ARG A 36 -20.94 1.21 -29.69
C ARG A 36 -20.55 2.47 -30.46
N ASP A 37 -20.90 3.66 -29.97
CA ASP A 37 -20.74 4.92 -30.69
C ASP A 37 -19.42 5.66 -30.39
N SER A 38 -18.66 5.22 -29.38
CA SER A 38 -17.39 5.84 -28.98
C SER A 38 -16.15 5.22 -29.63
N ARG A 39 -16.31 4.50 -30.74
CA ARG A 39 -15.18 3.97 -31.53
C ARG A 39 -14.58 5.06 -32.43
N SER A 40 -13.95 6.06 -31.82
CA SER A 40 -12.94 6.89 -32.48
C SER A 40 -12.04 7.52 -31.41
N MET A 41 -10.77 7.11 -31.41
CA MET A 41 -9.64 7.68 -30.67
C MET A 41 -9.53 7.35 -29.17
N ALA A 42 -8.82 6.26 -28.85
CA ALA A 42 -7.62 6.27 -28.00
C ALA A 42 -7.16 4.84 -27.70
N THR A 43 -5.90 4.58 -28.06
CA THR A 43 -4.95 3.63 -27.48
C THR A 43 -5.41 2.88 -26.23
N VAL A 44 -5.29 1.55 -26.28
CA VAL A 44 -5.47 0.60 -25.19
C VAL A 44 -4.88 1.15 -23.89
N ALA A 45 -5.73 1.71 -23.04
CA ALA A 45 -5.39 2.08 -21.68
C ALA A 45 -5.25 0.80 -20.87
N ALA A 46 -4.02 0.45 -20.53
CA ALA A 46 -3.74 -0.46 -19.43
C ALA A 46 -4.48 0.03 -18.17
N PRO A 47 -4.96 -0.87 -17.29
CA PRO A 47 -5.69 -0.46 -16.10
C PRO A 47 -4.82 0.49 -15.26
N LEU A 48 -5.30 1.71 -15.09
CA LEU A 48 -4.83 2.68 -14.11
C LEU A 48 -5.16 2.16 -12.70
N GLU A 49 -4.46 1.14 -12.22
CA GLU A 49 -4.46 0.82 -10.79
C GLU A 49 -3.58 1.84 -10.05
N ALA A 50 -4.23 2.97 -9.79
CA ALA A 50 -3.84 4.10 -8.97
C ALA A 50 -2.62 3.88 -8.06
N SER A 51 -1.46 4.28 -8.57
CA SER A 51 -0.33 4.70 -7.74
C SER A 51 -0.82 5.72 -6.72
N SER A 52 -0.60 5.44 -5.43
CA SER A 52 -0.86 6.39 -4.34
C SER A 52 -0.15 7.73 -4.62
N PRO A 53 -0.64 8.90 -4.15
CA PRO A 53 0.05 10.20 -4.26
C PRO A 53 1.34 10.29 -3.40
N LEU A 54 1.88 9.15 -3.01
CA LEU A 54 3.03 9.04 -2.13
C LEU A 54 4.31 8.96 -2.97
N PRO A 55 5.39 9.60 -2.52
CA PRO A 55 6.67 9.59 -3.22
C PRO A 55 7.22 8.17 -3.30
N THR A 56 7.53 7.73 -4.50
CA THR A 56 8.08 6.41 -4.79
C THR A 56 9.61 6.40 -4.62
N PRO A 57 10.25 5.21 -4.59
CA PRO A 57 11.71 5.11 -4.60
C PRO A 57 12.37 5.75 -5.83
N ALA A 58 11.63 5.86 -6.95
CA ALA A 58 12.09 6.58 -8.14
C ALA A 58 12.17 8.10 -7.91
N ASP A 59 11.20 8.67 -7.18
CA ASP A 59 11.21 10.10 -6.82
C ASP A 59 12.29 10.45 -5.79
N ARG A 60 12.64 9.48 -4.94
CA ARG A 60 13.57 9.65 -3.81
C ARG A 60 14.53 8.46 -3.69
N PRO A 61 15.56 8.35 -4.54
CA PRO A 61 16.45 7.19 -4.56
C PRO A 61 17.30 7.02 -3.29
N GLY A 62 17.51 8.09 -2.52
CA GLY A 62 18.23 8.07 -1.25
C GLY A 62 17.34 8.02 0.01
N ALA A 63 16.03 7.84 -0.15
CA ALA A 63 15.09 7.70 0.95
C ALA A 63 14.99 6.26 1.46
N ASP A 64 14.61 6.11 2.71
CA ASP A 64 14.30 4.80 3.29
C ASP A 64 12.92 4.37 2.76
N VAL A 65 12.78 3.10 2.36
CA VAL A 65 11.60 2.62 1.64
C VAL A 65 10.64 1.92 2.60
N VAL A 66 9.42 2.42 2.67
CA VAL A 66 8.32 1.83 3.44
C VAL A 66 7.51 0.93 2.52
N ILE A 67 7.54 -0.37 2.78
CA ILE A 67 6.76 -1.37 2.05
C ILE A 67 5.53 -1.71 2.88
N TYR A 68 4.36 -1.65 2.24
CA TYR A 68 3.08 -1.84 2.91
C TYR A 68 2.07 -2.56 2.03
N ASP A 69 1.10 -3.22 2.66
CA ASP A 69 -0.04 -3.79 1.94
C ASP A 69 -1.06 -2.69 1.54
N GLY A 70 -1.29 -2.57 0.22
CA GLY A 70 -2.25 -1.63 -0.37
C GLY A 70 -3.71 -2.00 -0.10
N HIS A 71 -4.00 -3.26 0.22
CA HIS A 71 -5.33 -3.75 0.53
C HIS A 71 -5.67 -3.66 2.04
N CYS A 72 -4.71 -3.89 2.96
CA CYS A 72 -4.94 -3.74 4.42
C CYS A 72 -5.26 -2.28 4.81
N ARG A 73 -6.41 -2.08 5.48
CA ARG A 73 -6.91 -0.75 5.92
C ARG A 73 -5.99 -0.11 6.97
N ILE A 74 -5.39 -0.92 7.83
CA ILE A 74 -4.51 -0.46 8.91
C ILE A 74 -3.20 0.08 8.31
N CYS A 75 -2.56 -0.69 7.44
CA CYS A 75 -1.34 -0.29 6.72
C CYS A 75 -1.54 1.04 5.99
N ARG A 76 -2.62 1.16 5.20
CA ARG A 76 -2.96 2.42 4.52
C ARG A 76 -3.24 3.58 5.47
N ALA A 77 -3.83 3.33 6.64
CA ALA A 77 -4.10 4.39 7.61
C ALA A 77 -2.82 4.91 8.29
N GLN A 78 -1.84 4.04 8.53
CA GLN A 78 -0.53 4.42 9.07
C GLN A 78 0.31 5.16 8.01
N VAL A 79 0.38 4.60 6.80
CA VAL A 79 1.14 5.19 5.69
C VAL A 79 0.64 6.58 5.32
N ARG A 80 -0.67 6.84 5.33
CA ARG A 80 -1.21 8.18 5.07
C ARG A 80 -0.77 9.25 6.09
N LYS A 81 -0.39 8.85 7.31
CA LYS A 81 0.09 9.77 8.35
C LYS A 81 1.60 10.01 8.25
N LEU A 82 2.38 9.06 7.72
CA LEU A 82 3.84 9.14 7.66
C LEU A 82 4.37 10.38 6.93
N PRO A 83 3.79 10.86 5.80
CA PRO A 83 4.23 12.09 5.15
C PRO A 83 4.15 13.33 6.05
N TRP A 84 3.17 13.39 6.95
CA TRP A 84 3.06 14.48 7.91
C TRP A 84 4.18 14.44 8.95
N TRP A 85 4.65 13.25 9.34
CA TRP A 85 5.81 13.09 10.22
C TRP A 85 7.14 13.28 9.48
N ASP A 86 7.20 12.90 8.21
CA ASP A 86 8.36 13.04 7.33
C ASP A 86 8.47 14.42 6.70
N SER A 87 8.74 15.43 7.53
CA SER A 87 8.97 16.80 7.06
C SER A 87 10.28 16.99 6.30
N GLN A 88 11.12 15.96 6.19
CA GLN A 88 12.44 16.04 5.57
C GLN A 88 12.52 15.26 4.25
N GLY A 89 11.42 14.62 3.83
CA GLY A 89 11.39 13.82 2.61
C GLY A 89 12.33 12.60 2.66
N LYS A 90 12.51 12.01 3.83
CA LYS A 90 13.41 10.88 4.07
C LYS A 90 12.78 9.52 3.73
N LEU A 91 11.48 9.47 3.48
CA LEU A 91 10.76 8.23 3.19
C LEU A 91 10.26 8.19 1.74
N ALA A 92 10.32 7.00 1.17
CA ALA A 92 9.63 6.60 -0.05
C ALA A 92 8.68 5.45 0.26
N TYR A 93 7.66 5.23 -0.56
CA TYR A 93 6.59 4.28 -0.30
C TYR A 93 6.41 3.35 -1.48
N LEU A 94 6.23 2.07 -1.20
CA LEU A 94 5.96 1.06 -2.21
C LEU A 94 4.89 0.10 -1.71
N SER A 95 3.91 -0.22 -2.54
CA SER A 95 2.91 -1.23 -2.18
C SER A 95 3.47 -2.63 -2.44
N LEU A 96 3.11 -3.59 -1.58
CA LEU A 96 3.43 -5.01 -1.75
C LEU A 96 3.01 -5.58 -3.12
N HIS A 97 1.98 -5.02 -3.74
CA HIS A 97 1.48 -5.46 -5.05
C HIS A 97 2.31 -4.91 -6.22
N ASP A 98 3.26 -4.00 -5.97
CA ASP A 98 4.14 -3.49 -6.99
C ASP A 98 5.20 -4.55 -7.35
N PRO A 99 5.36 -4.93 -8.63
CA PRO A 99 6.38 -5.88 -9.06
C PRO A 99 7.81 -5.42 -8.72
N GLU A 100 8.03 -4.13 -8.49
CA GLU A 100 9.32 -3.60 -8.05
C GLU A 100 9.74 -4.16 -6.68
N VAL A 101 8.80 -4.45 -5.76
CA VAL A 101 9.12 -5.04 -4.45
C VAL A 101 9.81 -6.37 -4.61
N ALA A 102 9.22 -7.28 -5.40
CA ALA A 102 9.76 -8.60 -5.65
C ALA A 102 11.10 -8.55 -6.40
N ARG A 103 11.28 -7.55 -7.28
CA ARG A 103 12.53 -7.35 -8.02
C ARG A 103 13.66 -6.83 -7.14
N ARG A 104 13.38 -5.86 -6.26
CA ARG A 104 14.40 -5.14 -5.47
C ARG A 104 14.71 -5.82 -4.15
N TRP A 105 13.75 -6.54 -3.57
CA TRP A 105 13.89 -7.26 -2.31
C TRP A 105 13.26 -8.66 -2.39
N PRO A 106 13.86 -9.58 -3.18
CA PRO A 106 13.33 -10.93 -3.39
C PRO A 106 13.35 -11.80 -2.13
N ASP A 107 14.10 -11.40 -1.10
CA ASP A 107 14.27 -12.11 0.15
C ASP A 107 13.29 -11.66 1.25
N LEU A 108 12.41 -10.70 0.97
CA LEU A 108 11.30 -10.39 1.87
C LEU A 108 10.20 -11.43 1.74
N SER A 109 9.82 -12.06 2.86
CA SER A 109 8.66 -12.96 2.90
C SER A 109 7.38 -12.18 2.63
N HIS A 110 6.64 -12.59 1.60
CA HIS A 110 5.34 -12.02 1.25
C HIS A 110 4.33 -12.18 2.39
N GLU A 111 4.33 -13.34 3.05
CA GLU A 111 3.45 -13.63 4.19
C GLU A 111 3.68 -12.61 5.32
N ARG A 112 4.95 -12.31 5.61
CA ARG A 112 5.31 -11.35 6.65
C ARG A 112 4.94 -9.91 6.28
N LEU A 113 5.01 -9.55 4.99
CA LEU A 113 4.61 -8.24 4.49
C LEU A 113 3.09 -8.01 4.57
N ILE A 114 2.29 -9.07 4.59
CA ILE A 114 0.86 -9.02 4.85
C ILE A 114 0.60 -8.76 6.33
N GLU A 115 1.37 -9.39 7.22
CA GLU A 115 1.21 -9.26 8.68
C GLU A 115 1.66 -7.91 9.22
N GLU A 116 2.80 -7.40 8.74
CA GLU A 116 3.43 -6.18 9.25
C GLU A 116 4.13 -5.36 8.17
N MET A 117 4.15 -4.03 8.38
CA MET A 117 4.89 -3.11 7.54
C MET A 117 6.40 -3.24 7.79
N VAL A 118 7.18 -3.10 6.73
CA VAL A 118 8.65 -3.08 6.80
C VAL A 118 9.20 -1.77 6.27
N ILE A 119 10.30 -1.33 6.88
CA ILE A 119 11.11 -0.22 6.42
C ILE A 119 12.47 -0.76 6.04
N VAL A 120 12.86 -0.55 4.79
CA VAL A 120 14.20 -0.85 4.32
C VAL A 120 15.01 0.44 4.31
N ASP A 121 16.07 0.47 5.12
CA ASP A 121 16.95 1.63 5.15
C ASP A 121 17.86 1.68 3.91
N ARG A 122 18.54 2.82 3.73
CA ARG A 122 19.56 2.99 2.67
C ARG A 122 20.72 2.00 2.70
N TYR A 123 20.93 1.30 3.82
CA TYR A 123 22.02 0.34 4.02
C TYR A 123 21.57 -1.10 3.80
N GLY A 124 20.27 -1.33 3.52
CA GLY A 124 19.68 -2.65 3.31
C GLY A 124 19.16 -3.34 4.58
N ASN A 125 19.19 -2.67 5.74
CA ASN A 125 18.61 -3.20 6.97
C ASN A 125 17.09 -3.13 6.92
N ARG A 126 16.43 -4.13 7.49
CA ARG A 126 14.96 -4.26 7.51
C ARG A 126 14.45 -4.09 8.92
N HIS A 127 13.61 -3.09 9.11
CA HIS A 127 12.94 -2.85 10.38
C HIS A 127 11.46 -3.20 10.24
N TRP A 128 11.00 -4.13 11.07
CA TRP A 128 9.65 -4.68 11.00
C TRP A 128 8.81 -4.22 12.19
N GLY A 129 7.51 -4.00 11.98
CA GLY A 129 6.55 -3.81 13.06
C GLY A 129 6.96 -2.74 14.08
N PRO A 130 7.00 -3.03 15.40
CA PRO A 130 7.43 -2.07 16.42
C PRO A 130 8.87 -1.56 16.24
N GLU A 131 9.76 -2.40 15.70
CA GLU A 131 11.14 -2.01 15.43
C GLU A 131 11.20 -0.94 14.32
N ALA A 132 10.30 -1.02 13.35
CA ALA A 132 10.13 0.03 12.34
C ALA A 132 9.78 1.39 12.97
N ILE A 133 8.90 1.39 13.97
CA ILE A 133 8.52 2.62 14.70
C ILE A 133 9.70 3.17 15.51
N ARG A 134 10.47 2.29 16.16
CA ARG A 134 11.71 2.64 16.90
C ARG A 134 12.81 3.17 15.99
N TYR A 135 12.88 2.70 14.75
CA TYR A 135 13.76 3.23 13.72
C TYR A 135 13.29 4.62 13.28
N LEU A 136 12.01 4.75 12.95
CA LEU A 136 11.41 6.02 12.50
C LEU A 136 11.50 7.14 13.54
N SER A 137 11.36 6.81 14.83
CA SER A 137 11.44 7.81 15.90
C SER A 137 12.80 8.50 15.96
N ARG A 138 13.88 7.78 15.64
CA ARG A 138 15.23 8.34 15.52
C ARG A 138 15.47 9.01 14.17
N ARG A 139 14.82 8.52 13.12
CA ARG A 139 15.04 8.97 11.74
C ARG A 139 14.32 10.28 11.41
N LEU A 140 13.09 10.42 11.87
CA LEU A 140 12.20 11.54 11.60
C LEU A 140 12.31 12.57 12.72
N ARG A 141 12.73 13.79 12.38
CA ARG A 141 12.91 14.87 13.37
C ARG A 141 11.63 15.23 14.10
N ARG A 142 10.42 15.00 13.56
CA ARG A 142 9.16 15.27 14.28
C ARG A 142 8.80 14.19 15.29
N MET A 143 9.40 13.01 15.18
CA MET A 143 9.06 11.82 15.97
C MET A 143 10.09 11.54 17.07
N TRP A 144 11.12 12.39 17.18
CA TRP A 144 12.21 12.28 18.16
C TRP A 144 11.74 12.27 19.61
N TRP A 145 10.71 13.04 19.95
CA TRP A 145 10.17 13.13 21.30
C TRP A 145 9.50 11.82 21.76
N ALA A 146 9.06 10.98 20.81
CA ALA A 146 8.49 9.67 21.11
C ALA A 146 9.56 8.60 21.36
N ALA A 147 10.83 8.84 21.00
CA ALA A 147 11.92 7.90 21.19
C ALA A 147 12.14 7.45 22.65
N PRO A 148 12.20 8.34 23.67
CA PRO A 148 12.41 7.89 25.06
C PRO A 148 11.31 6.96 25.57
N TYR A 149 10.06 7.16 25.14
CA TYR A 149 8.94 6.31 25.54
C TYR A 149 8.98 4.94 24.85
N LEU A 150 9.40 4.88 23.58
CA LEU A 150 9.48 3.65 22.78
C LEU A 150 10.69 2.75 23.12
N TYR A 151 11.68 3.30 23.82
CA TYR A 151 12.90 2.61 24.23
C TYR A 151 12.95 2.34 25.75
N PHE A 152 11.87 2.64 26.48
CA PHE A 152 11.82 2.31 27.90
C PHE A 152 11.86 0.78 28.07
N PRO A 153 12.82 0.25 28.87
CA PRO A 153 12.97 -1.19 29.04
C PRO A 153 11.70 -1.79 29.67
N GLY A 154 11.06 -2.71 28.94
CA GLY A 154 9.77 -3.31 29.32
C GLY A 154 8.59 -2.99 28.39
N SER A 155 8.83 -2.38 27.22
CA SER A 155 7.81 -2.04 26.20
C SER A 155 7.98 -2.77 24.86
#